data_AF-A0A6P9EGK8-F1
#
_entry.id   AF-A0A6P9EGK8-F1
#
_cell.length_a   1.000
_cell.length_b   1.000
_cell.length_c   1.000
_cell.angle_alpha   90.00
_cell.angle_beta   90.00
_cell.angle_gamma   90.00
#
_symmetry.space_group_name_H-M   'P 1'
#
loop_
_entity.id
_entity.type
_entity.pdbx_description
1 polymer ?
#
loop_
_entity_poly.entity_id
_entity_poly.type
_entity_poly.pdbx_seq_one_letter_code
_entity_poly.pdbx_strand_id
1 'polypeptide(L)'
;MMVERLNEMEPDENMDDAANAVFRDVLGHQSGYARGLGHLVIPDPSPSLLKNREFQRINEENEKNKAEAQGLKTELDAFKRDMAAMRAHFLDVEKDLIFRMTELESQSQSRNEIELGDA
;
A
#
# COMPACT_ATOMS: atom_id res chain seq x y z
N MET A 1 2.24 27.56 -28.58
CA MET A 1 1.56 28.63 -27.81
C MET A 1 2.15 28.88 -26.42
N MET A 2 2.28 27.86 -25.55
CA MET A 2 2.87 28.03 -24.22
C MET A 2 4.35 27.62 -24.14
N VAL A 3 4.65 26.41 -24.60
CA VAL A 3 6.01 25.84 -24.62
C VAL A 3 6.95 26.68 -25.51
N GLU A 4 6.45 27.17 -26.65
CA GLU A 4 7.18 28.11 -27.51
C GLU A 4 7.60 29.38 -26.76
N ARG A 5 6.69 29.98 -25.99
CA ARG A 5 6.97 31.22 -25.25
C ARG A 5 7.88 31.03 -24.04
N LEU A 6 7.91 29.84 -23.45
CA LEU A 6 8.88 29.49 -22.41
C LEU A 6 10.27 29.22 -23.00
N ASN A 7 10.35 28.66 -24.20
CA ASN A 7 11.62 28.40 -24.89
C ASN A 7 12.26 29.66 -25.47
N GLU A 8 11.46 30.68 -25.74
CA GLU A 8 11.92 32.02 -26.14
C GLU A 8 12.48 32.84 -24.96
N MET A 9 12.38 32.32 -23.73
CA MET A 9 12.76 33.03 -22.52
C MET A 9 14.18 32.70 -22.08
N GLU A 10 14.99 33.73 -21.79
CA GLU A 10 16.35 33.53 -21.29
C GLU A 10 16.33 32.96 -19.86
N PRO A 11 17.23 32.00 -19.54
CA PRO A 11 17.31 31.43 -18.21
C PRO A 11 17.96 32.44 -17.26
N ASP A 12 17.14 33.21 -16.57
CA ASP A 12 17.54 34.15 -15.51
C ASP A 12 17.06 33.69 -14.13
N GLU A 13 17.58 34.27 -13.05
CA GLU A 13 17.28 33.88 -11.66
C GLU A 13 15.78 34.02 -11.30
N ASN A 14 15.00 34.74 -12.11
CA ASN A 14 13.56 34.97 -11.94
C ASN A 14 12.68 34.19 -12.93
N MET A 15 13.14 33.02 -13.41
CA MET A 15 12.43 32.17 -14.39
C MET A 15 10.97 31.86 -14.00
N ASP A 16 10.67 31.78 -12.71
CA ASP A 16 9.31 31.50 -12.20
C ASP A 16 8.33 32.66 -12.42
N ASP A 17 8.76 33.91 -12.20
CA ASP A 17 7.92 35.11 -12.41
C ASP A 17 7.67 35.37 -13.88
N ALA A 18 8.71 35.12 -14.66
CA ALA A 18 8.79 35.09 -16.10
C ALA A 18 7.80 34.08 -16.71
N ALA A 19 7.87 32.82 -16.28
CA ALA A 19 6.91 31.79 -16.67
C ALA A 19 5.49 32.21 -16.27
N ASN A 20 5.28 32.66 -15.03
CA ASN A 20 3.96 33.11 -14.57
C ASN A 20 3.33 34.23 -15.42
N ALA A 21 4.13 35.05 -16.10
CA ALA A 21 3.63 36.03 -17.06
C ALA A 21 3.10 35.34 -18.33
N VAL A 22 3.86 34.39 -18.90
CA VAL A 22 3.45 33.59 -20.06
C VAL A 22 2.19 32.77 -19.76
N PHE A 23 2.13 32.13 -18.60
CA PHE A 23 0.95 31.36 -18.16
C PHE A 23 -0.31 32.24 -18.11
N ARG A 24 -0.22 33.45 -17.54
CA ARG A 24 -1.35 34.39 -17.46
C ARG A 24 -1.78 34.94 -18.81
N ASP A 25 -0.83 35.17 -19.71
CA ASP A 25 -1.10 35.63 -21.09
C ASP A 25 -1.84 34.56 -21.90
N VAL A 26 -1.41 33.30 -21.79
CA VAL A 26 -1.98 32.19 -22.56
C VAL A 26 -3.32 31.70 -21.99
N LEU A 27 -3.46 31.65 -20.66
CA LEU A 27 -4.63 31.02 -20.01
C LEU A 27 -5.64 32.02 -19.42
N GLY A 28 -5.34 33.32 -19.41
CA GLY A 28 -6.15 34.36 -18.81
C GLY A 28 -6.16 34.34 -17.26
N HIS A 29 -6.87 35.29 -16.64
CA HIS A 29 -6.95 35.45 -15.18
C HIS A 29 -7.75 34.35 -14.44
N GLN A 30 -8.21 33.30 -15.13
CA GLN A 30 -9.12 32.29 -14.58
C GLN A 30 -8.60 30.84 -14.58
N SER A 31 -7.42 30.55 -15.13
CA SER A 31 -6.86 29.21 -14.96
C SER A 31 -6.37 29.04 -13.52
N GLY A 32 -6.89 28.03 -12.83
CA GLY A 32 -6.67 27.70 -11.43
C GLY A 32 -5.25 27.32 -11.02
N TYR A 33 -4.25 28.11 -11.39
CA TYR A 33 -3.02 28.24 -10.62
C TYR A 33 -3.31 29.20 -9.47
N ALA A 34 -3.76 28.65 -8.34
CA ALA A 34 -3.73 29.39 -7.09
C ALA A 34 -2.26 29.70 -6.78
N ARG A 35 -1.93 30.99 -6.70
CA ARG A 35 -0.60 31.52 -6.45
C ARG A 35 -0.02 30.92 -5.15
N GLY A 36 1.09 30.17 -5.24
CA GLY A 36 1.97 29.90 -4.09
C GLY A 36 2.05 28.48 -3.51
N LEU A 37 1.72 27.39 -4.21
CA LEU A 37 1.83 26.06 -3.60
C LEU A 37 2.35 24.98 -4.56
N GLY A 38 3.52 24.44 -4.23
CA GLY A 38 3.92 23.08 -4.60
C GLY A 38 3.03 22.01 -3.95
N HIS A 39 1.70 22.18 -3.98
CA HIS A 39 0.67 21.26 -3.53
C HIS A 39 -0.48 21.28 -4.54
N LEU A 40 -0.78 20.11 -5.11
CA LEU A 40 -1.96 19.88 -5.93
C LEU A 40 -3.22 20.06 -5.07
N VAL A 41 -3.91 21.17 -5.23
CA VAL A 41 -5.28 21.33 -4.71
C VAL A 41 -6.22 20.88 -5.80
N ILE A 42 -6.81 19.69 -5.64
CA ILE A 42 -7.92 19.27 -6.49
C ILE A 42 -9.13 20.13 -6.07
N PRO A 43 -9.66 20.99 -6.95
CA PRO A 43 -10.80 21.84 -6.62
C PRO A 43 -12.05 20.99 -6.42
N ASP A 44 -12.93 21.45 -5.53
CA ASP A 44 -14.22 20.81 -5.32
C ASP A 44 -15.02 20.76 -6.64
N PRO A 45 -15.72 19.64 -6.92
CA PRO A 45 -16.50 19.49 -8.12
C PRO A 45 -17.61 20.56 -8.18
N SER A 46 -17.77 21.17 -9.35
CA SER A 46 -18.78 22.22 -9.55
C SER A 46 -20.21 21.67 -9.38
N PRO A 47 -21.19 22.51 -8.98
CA PRO A 47 -22.57 22.07 -8.80
C PRO A 47 -23.23 21.48 -10.06
N SER A 48 -22.76 21.85 -11.25
CA SER A 48 -23.22 21.27 -12.52
C SER A 48 -22.65 19.87 -12.76
N LEU A 49 -21.38 19.64 -12.37
CA LEU A 49 -20.73 18.34 -12.46
C LEU A 49 -21.37 17.34 -11.50
N LEU A 50 -21.75 17.76 -10.29
CA LEU A 50 -22.46 16.92 -9.32
C LEU A 50 -23.82 16.40 -9.83
N LYS A 51 -24.46 17.12 -10.75
CA LYS A 51 -25.73 16.72 -11.39
C LYS A 51 -25.53 15.87 -12.65
N ASN A 52 -24.28 15.72 -13.11
CA ASN A 52 -23.97 14.92 -14.27
C ASN A 52 -24.12 13.42 -13.92
N ARG A 53 -24.86 12.68 -14.74
CA ARG A 53 -25.15 11.26 -14.52
C ARG A 53 -23.90 10.38 -14.56
N GLU A 54 -22.96 10.66 -15.47
CA GLU A 54 -21.70 9.91 -15.53
C GLU A 54 -20.84 10.20 -14.30
N PHE A 55 -20.81 11.45 -13.82
CA PHE A 55 -20.12 11.79 -12.58
C PHE A 55 -20.68 11.01 -11.39
N GLN A 56 -22.02 10.95 -11.25
CA GLN A 56 -22.66 10.17 -10.18
C GLN A 56 -22.33 8.68 -10.28
N ARG A 57 -22.43 8.10 -11.47
CA ARG A 57 -22.09 6.69 -11.72
C ARG A 57 -20.65 6.37 -11.32
N ILE A 58 -19.69 7.19 -11.76
CA ILE A 58 -18.27 7.01 -11.44
C ILE A 58 -18.03 7.18 -9.93
N ASN A 59 -18.71 8.13 -9.30
CA ASN A 59 -18.57 8.35 -7.86
C ASN A 59 -19.11 7.16 -7.04
N GLU A 60 -20.26 6.61 -7.42
CA GLU A 60 -20.81 5.39 -6.82
C GLU A 60 -19.90 4.18 -7.03
N GLU A 61 -19.37 4.00 -8.23
CA GLU A 61 -18.42 2.94 -8.56
C GLU A 61 -17.12 3.07 -7.74
N ASN A 62 -16.61 4.29 -7.56
CA ASN A 62 -15.44 4.55 -6.74
C ASN A 62 -15.68 4.24 -5.25
N GLU A 63 -16.82 4.64 -4.70
CA GLU A 63 -17.15 4.32 -3.31
C GLU A 63 -17.31 2.82 -3.10
N LYS A 64 -17.92 2.12 -4.06
CA LYS A 64 -18.01 0.66 -4.05
C LYS A 64 -16.62 0.00 -4.11
N ASN A 65 -15.78 0.42 -5.05
CA ASN A 65 -14.42 -0.12 -5.21
C ASN A 65 -13.57 0.12 -3.96
N LYS A 66 -13.75 1.27 -3.31
CA LYS A 66 -13.07 1.60 -2.04
C LYS A 66 -13.52 0.69 -0.91
N ALA A 67 -14.83 0.41 -0.80
CA ALA A 67 -15.36 -0.53 0.17
C ALA A 67 -14.85 -1.96 -0.08
N GLU A 68 -14.85 -2.42 -1.34
CA GLU A 68 -14.32 -3.73 -1.71
C GLU A 68 -12.83 -3.87 -1.40
N ALA A 69 -12.03 -2.85 -1.74
CA ALA A 69 -10.60 -2.83 -1.43
C ALA A 69 -10.33 -2.87 0.08
N GLN A 70 -11.14 -2.19 0.89
CA GLN A 70 -11.06 -2.26 2.36
C GLN A 70 -11.44 -3.65 2.89
N GLY A 71 -12.46 -4.29 2.31
CA GLY A 71 -12.84 -5.66 2.60
C GLY A 71 -11.70 -6.64 2.35
N LEU A 72 -11.14 -6.62 1.13
CA LEU A 72 -10.02 -7.47 0.73
C LEU A 72 -8.79 -7.26 1.61
N LYS A 73 -8.49 -6.01 1.98
CA LYS A 73 -7.38 -5.71 2.90
C LYS A 73 -7.60 -6.38 4.26
N THR A 74 -8.84 -6.31 4.78
CA THR A 74 -9.20 -6.91 6.07
C THR A 74 -9.09 -8.43 6.03
N GLU A 75 -9.58 -9.07 4.96
CA GLU A 75 -9.47 -10.51 4.74
C GLU A 75 -8.00 -10.95 4.65
N LEU A 76 -7.18 -10.20 3.91
CA LEU A 76 -5.75 -10.50 3.78
C LEU A 76 -5.02 -10.39 5.13
N ASP A 77 -5.36 -9.39 5.94
CA ASP A 77 -4.78 -9.23 7.27
C ASP A 77 -5.22 -10.35 8.23
N ALA A 78 -6.45 -10.83 8.12
CA ALA A 78 -6.91 -12.01 8.86
C ALA A 78 -6.16 -13.27 8.42
N PHE A 79 -6.06 -13.52 7.11
CA PHE A 79 -5.34 -14.65 6.56
C PHE A 79 -3.86 -14.69 6.99
N LYS A 80 -3.18 -13.54 7.03
CA LYS A 80 -1.81 -13.45 7.54
C LYS A 80 -1.69 -13.87 9.01
N ARG A 81 -2.66 -13.51 9.86
CA ARG A 81 -2.68 -13.93 11.26
C ARG A 81 -2.88 -15.44 11.38
N ASP A 82 -3.80 -16.00 10.60
CA ASP A 82 -4.05 -17.44 10.61
C ASP A 82 -2.82 -18.24 10.14
N MET A 83 -2.14 -17.77 9.09
CA MET A 83 -0.86 -18.34 8.62
C MET A 83 0.23 -18.27 9.70
N ALA A 84 0.32 -17.17 10.44
CA ALA A 84 1.28 -17.04 11.53
C ALA A 84 0.97 -18.01 12.69
N ALA A 85 -0.31 -18.16 13.04
CA ALA A 85 -0.77 -19.12 14.05
C ALA A 85 -0.48 -20.56 13.62
N MET A 86 -0.77 -20.90 12.37
CA MET A 86 -0.49 -22.22 11.81
C MET A 86 1.02 -22.53 11.82
N ARG A 87 1.86 -21.55 11.47
CA ARG A 87 3.33 -21.70 11.56
C ARG A 87 3.79 -21.97 12.99
N ALA A 88 3.23 -21.26 13.98
CA ALA A 88 3.54 -21.49 15.38
C ALA A 88 3.15 -22.93 15.81
N HIS A 89 1.96 -23.37 15.42
CA HIS A 89 1.49 -24.73 15.70
C HIS A 89 2.41 -25.80 15.09
N PHE A 90 2.89 -25.62 13.85
CA PHE A 90 3.83 -26.56 13.27
C PHE A 90 5.16 -26.64 14.01
N LEU A 91 5.68 -25.50 14.49
CA LEU A 91 6.91 -25.48 15.30
C LEU A 91 6.72 -26.19 16.63
N ASP A 92 5.55 -26.09 17.25
CA ASP A 92 5.29 -26.77 18.52
C ASP A 92 5.12 -28.28 18.31
N VAL A 93 4.44 -28.70 17.25
CA VAL A 93 4.37 -30.12 16.86
C VAL A 93 5.76 -30.70 16.58
N GLU A 94 6.63 -29.94 15.89
CA GLU A 94 8.00 -30.35 15.63
C GLU A 94 8.78 -30.55 16.93
N LYS A 95 8.70 -29.61 17.88
CA LYS A 95 9.35 -29.76 19.20
C LYS A 95 8.84 -30.98 19.96
N ASP A 96 7.52 -31.20 19.97
CA ASP A 96 6.92 -32.34 20.66
C ASP A 96 7.39 -33.68 20.07
N LEU A 97 7.52 -33.75 18.73
CA LEU A 97 8.06 -34.91 18.04
C LEU A 97 9.52 -35.16 18.41
N ILE A 98 10.36 -34.11 18.38
CA ILE A 98 11.76 -34.22 18.76
C ILE A 98 11.88 -34.70 20.21
N PHE A 99 11.12 -34.11 21.13
CA PHE A 99 11.13 -34.50 22.54
C PHE A 99 10.80 -35.98 22.73
N ARG A 100 9.73 -36.48 22.10
CA ARG A 100 9.34 -37.89 22.18
C ARG A 100 10.38 -38.82 21.55
N MET A 101 11.00 -38.41 20.44
CA MET A 101 12.07 -39.18 19.80
C MET A 101 13.25 -39.35 20.76
N THR A 102 13.68 -38.26 21.41
CA THR A 102 14.77 -38.29 22.40
C THR A 102 14.41 -39.14 23.62
N GLU A 103 13.17 -39.08 24.09
CA GLU A 103 12.70 -39.92 25.21
C GLU A 103 12.77 -41.41 24.85
N LEU A 104 12.32 -41.79 23.66
CA LEU A 104 12.39 -43.16 23.16
C LEU A 104 13.83 -43.65 22.99
N GLU A 105 14.73 -42.80 22.47
CA GLU A 105 16.15 -43.13 22.36
C GLU A 105 16.79 -43.36 23.73
N SER A 106 16.49 -42.52 24.71
CA SER A 106 16.97 -42.69 26.09
C SER A 106 16.46 -43.98 26.73
N GLN A 107 15.18 -44.31 26.56
CA GLN A 107 14.61 -45.56 27.06
C GLN A 107 15.25 -46.79 26.39
N SER A 108 15.48 -46.73 25.08
CA SER A 108 16.17 -47.79 24.32
C SER A 108 17.61 -48.01 24.81
N GLN A 109 18.36 -46.92 25.01
CA GLN A 109 19.73 -46.97 25.53
C GLN A 109 19.77 -47.57 26.94
N SER A 110 18.91 -47.10 27.84
CA SER A 110 18.81 -47.64 29.20
C SER A 110 18.48 -49.13 29.22
N ARG A 111 17.56 -49.58 28.35
CA ARG A 111 17.24 -51.00 28.23
C ARG A 111 18.42 -51.84 27.76
N ASN A 112 19.16 -51.37 26.76
CA ASN A 112 20.33 -52.08 26.25
C ASN A 112 21.46 -52.17 27.30
N GLU A 113 21.64 -51.11 28.11
CA GLU A 113 22.62 -51.10 29.22
C GLU A 113 22.28 -52.11 30.32
N ILE A 114 21.00 -52.27 30.67
CA ILE A 114 20.54 -53.27 31.64
C ILE A 114 20.79 -54.68 31.10
N GLU A 115 20.41 -54.96 29.86
CA GLU A 115 20.59 -56.29 29.23
C GLU A 115 22.07 -56.69 29.09
N LEU A 116 23.00 -55.72 28.95
CA LEU A 116 24.45 -55.97 28.91
C LEU A 116 25.11 -56.09 30.29
N GLY A 117 24.53 -55.49 31.33
CA GLY A 117 25.05 -55.56 32.70
C GLY A 117 24.73 -56.88 33.42
N ASP A 118 23.68 -57.57 32.98
CA ASP A 118 23.23 -58.85 33.53
C ASP A 118 23.84 -60.09 32.81
N ALA A 119 24.65 -59.89 31.76
CA ALA A 119 25.30 -60.95 30.95
C ALA A 119 26.78 -61.14 31.30
#